data_AF-A0AAW1KHL7-F1
#
_entry.id   AF-A0AAW1KHL7-F1
#
_cell.length_a   1.000
_cell.length_b   1.000
_cell.length_c   1.000
_cell.angle_alpha   90.00
_cell.angle_beta   90.00
_cell.angle_gamma   90.00
#
_symmetry.space_group_name_H-M   'P 1'
#
loop_
_entity.id
_entity.type
_entity.pdbx_description
1 polymer ?
#
loop_
_entity_poly.entity_id
_entity_poly.type
_entity_poly.pdbx_seq_one_letter_code
_entity_poly.pdbx_strand_id
1 'polypeptide(L)'
;MNELLTSPALSQPVAIAKVGLEKHDIDDVCTAGNFNLEGKGTCNAVALWVDWIFDETCTITTGPTAPVEINKNVKWDMHVRQGVQLINNRDFQGHIDYTFNFNRKTGQVCFKM
;
A
#
# COMPACT_ATOMS: atom_id res chain seq x y z
N MET A 1 -25.14 17.95 4.36
CA MET A 1 -24.14 17.41 5.31
C MET A 1 -23.63 16.14 4.67
N ASN A 2 -22.59 16.24 3.83
CA ASN A 2 -22.02 15.06 3.18
C ASN A 2 -20.91 14.57 4.10
N GLU A 3 -21.19 13.51 4.87
CA GLU A 3 -20.15 12.69 5.46
C GLU A 3 -19.34 12.13 4.28
N LEU A 4 -18.19 12.74 4.01
CA LEU A 4 -17.18 12.11 3.18
C LEU A 4 -16.92 10.74 3.82
N LEU A 5 -17.04 9.67 3.04
CA LEU A 5 -16.72 8.30 3.47
C LEU A 5 -15.28 8.27 3.97
N THR A 6 -15.10 8.48 5.27
CA THR A 6 -13.78 8.51 5.89
C THR A 6 -13.37 7.08 6.22
N SER A 7 -12.27 6.62 5.62
CA SER A 7 -11.73 5.28 5.86
C SER A 7 -10.55 5.39 6.83
N PRO A 8 -10.72 5.01 8.11
CA PRO A 8 -9.63 5.02 9.06
C PRO A 8 -8.61 3.93 8.73
N ALA A 9 -7.32 4.22 8.95
CA ALA A 9 -6.27 3.22 8.80
C ALA A 9 -6.38 2.15 9.88
N LEU A 10 -6.25 0.87 9.49
CA LEU A 10 -6.25 -0.26 10.42
C LEU A 10 -4.85 -0.85 10.66
N SER A 11 -3.85 -0.41 9.91
CA SER A 11 -2.45 -0.83 10.05
C SER A 11 -1.52 0.34 9.79
N GLN A 12 -0.26 0.18 10.17
CA GLN A 12 0.81 1.01 9.63
C GLN A 12 1.08 0.65 8.16
N PRO A 13 1.60 1.58 7.34
CA PRO A 13 2.14 1.28 6.03
C PRO A 13 3.23 0.20 6.10
N VAL A 14 3.24 -0.70 5.14
CA VAL A 14 4.30 -1.72 5.00
C VAL A 14 4.88 -1.65 3.60
N ALA A 15 6.21 -1.58 3.52
CA ALA A 15 6.93 -1.64 2.26
C ALA A 15 6.85 -3.07 1.70
N ILE A 16 6.08 -3.27 0.62
CA ILE A 16 5.85 -4.59 0.04
C ILE A 16 6.93 -5.02 -0.96
N ALA A 17 7.58 -4.05 -1.61
CA ALA A 17 8.64 -4.28 -2.59
C ALA A 17 9.48 -3.02 -2.78
N LYS A 18 10.75 -3.20 -3.14
CA LYS A 18 11.64 -2.12 -3.59
C LYS A 18 12.22 -2.50 -4.95
N VAL A 19 12.02 -1.63 -5.93
CA VAL A 19 12.54 -1.80 -7.29
C VAL A 19 13.68 -0.81 -7.48
N GLY A 20 14.92 -1.30 -7.61
CA GLY A 20 16.09 -0.46 -7.87
C GLY A 20 16.13 -0.05 -9.34
N LEU A 21 16.22 1.25 -9.60
CA LEU A 21 16.28 1.82 -10.97
C LEU A 21 17.72 2.15 -11.41
N GLU A 22 18.71 2.04 -10.53
CA GLU A 22 20.10 2.35 -10.83
C GLU A 22 20.79 1.39 -11.81
N LYS A 23 20.25 0.18 -11.98
CA LYS A 23 20.82 -0.82 -12.90
C LYS A 23 20.21 -0.65 -14.30
N HIS A 24 21.03 -0.89 -15.32
CA HIS A 24 20.57 -0.92 -16.72
C HIS A 24 19.49 -2.00 -16.96
N ASP A 25 19.49 -3.04 -16.12
CA ASP A 25 18.45 -4.06 -16.02
C ASP A 25 17.78 -4.01 -14.65
N ILE A 26 16.47 -3.72 -14.63
CA ILE A 26 15.60 -3.91 -13.47
C ILE A 26 15.33 -5.41 -13.35
N ASP A 27 15.40 -6.00 -12.16
CA ASP A 27 15.08 -7.42 -11.94
C ASP A 27 13.56 -7.64 -11.76
N ASP A 28 13.07 -8.85 -12.06
CA ASP A 28 11.74 -9.27 -11.59
C ASP A 28 11.73 -9.27 -10.06
N VAL A 29 10.63 -8.85 -9.45
CA VAL A 29 10.49 -8.83 -7.98
C VAL A 29 9.38 -9.77 -7.57
N CYS A 30 9.67 -10.68 -6.64
CA CYS A 30 8.69 -11.54 -6.00
C CYS A 30 8.90 -11.45 -4.49
N THR A 31 7.87 -10.96 -3.79
CA THR A 31 7.88 -10.84 -2.33
C THR A 31 6.61 -11.45 -1.75
N ALA A 32 6.73 -11.95 -0.53
CA ALA A 32 5.60 -12.39 0.26
C ALA A 32 5.81 -11.88 1.69
N GLY A 33 4.73 -11.63 2.39
CA GLY A 33 4.80 -11.13 3.75
C GLY A 33 3.42 -11.02 4.36
N ASN A 34 3.36 -10.30 5.47
CA ASN A 34 2.12 -9.97 6.13
C ASN A 34 2.20 -8.60 6.80
N PHE A 35 1.05 -8.11 7.21
CA PHE A 35 0.94 -6.95 8.07
C PHE A 35 -0.23 -7.13 9.04
N ASN A 36 -0.05 -6.60 10.25
CA ASN A 36 -1.04 -6.72 11.31
C ASN A 36 -2.10 -5.63 11.19
N LEU A 37 -3.34 -5.99 11.51
CA LEU A 37 -4.46 -5.10 11.69
C LEU A 37 -4.55 -4.74 13.17
N GLU A 38 -4.03 -3.56 13.51
CA GLU A 38 -3.96 -3.02 14.88
C GLU A 38 -5.15 -2.09 15.20
N GLY A 39 -5.85 -1.64 14.16
CA GLY A 39 -7.03 -0.80 14.27
C GLY A 39 -8.29 -1.55 14.70
N LYS A 40 -9.29 -0.78 15.12
CA LYS A 40 -10.61 -1.30 15.50
C LYS A 40 -11.51 -1.32 14.28
N GLY A 41 -12.22 -2.43 14.11
CA GLY A 41 -13.24 -2.60 13.06
C GLY A 41 -12.82 -3.61 12.00
N THR A 42 -13.54 -3.58 10.87
CA THR A 42 -13.34 -4.54 9.78
C THR A 42 -12.49 -3.93 8.68
N CYS A 43 -11.45 -4.64 8.24
CA CYS A 43 -10.70 -4.26 7.06
C CYS A 43 -11.51 -4.56 5.80
N ASN A 44 -11.88 -3.51 5.08
CA ASN A 44 -12.69 -3.62 3.86
C ASN A 44 -11.83 -3.56 2.58
N ALA A 45 -10.62 -3.03 2.69
CA ALA A 45 -9.75 -2.80 1.55
C ALA A 45 -8.29 -2.63 1.98
N VAL A 46 -7.38 -2.97 1.07
CA VAL A 46 -5.96 -2.62 1.14
C VAL A 46 -5.66 -1.56 0.09
N ALA A 47 -5.08 -0.44 0.53
CA ALA A 47 -4.61 0.61 -0.35
C ALA A 47 -3.11 0.40 -0.68
N LEU A 48 -2.76 0.63 -1.93
CA LEU A 48 -1.42 0.47 -2.50
C LEU A 48 -1.02 1.79 -3.17
N TRP A 49 0.23 2.20 -2.94
CA TRP A 49 0.82 3.38 -3.56
C TRP A 49 2.32 3.15 -3.78
N VAL A 50 2.96 4.12 -4.42
CA VAL A 50 4.40 4.11 -4.70
C VAL A 50 5.05 5.32 -4.05
N ASP A 51 6.18 5.09 -3.39
CA ASP A 51 7.12 6.12 -2.97
C ASP A 51 8.33 6.09 -3.91
N TRP A 52 8.61 7.24 -4.52
CA TRP A 52 9.77 7.45 -5.40
C TRP A 52 10.92 8.01 -4.58
N ILE A 53 11.94 7.19 -4.38
CA ILE A 53 13.14 7.54 -3.60
C ILE A 53 14.22 7.99 -4.57
N PHE A 54 14.59 9.28 -4.52
CA PHE A 54 15.64 9.85 -5.37
C PHE A 54 17.01 9.80 -4.68
N ASP A 55 17.03 10.13 -3.39
CA ASP A 55 18.21 10.07 -2.53
C ASP A 55 17.77 9.85 -1.06
N GLU A 56 18.72 9.91 -0.13
CA GLU A 56 18.48 9.69 1.31
C GLU A 56 17.54 10.73 1.95
N THR A 57 17.35 11.88 1.29
CA THR A 57 16.61 13.03 1.81
C THR A 57 15.36 13.36 0.99
N CYS A 58 15.28 12.86 -0.25
CA CYS A 58 14.24 13.20 -1.20
C CYS A 58 13.39 11.96 -1.55
N THR A 59 12.18 11.93 -1.02
CA THR A 59 11.14 10.96 -1.37
C THR A 59 9.87 11.68 -1.80
N ILE A 60 9.32 11.29 -2.95
CA ILE A 60 8.00 11.75 -3.43
C ILE A 60 7.01 10.60 -3.28
N THR A 61 5.95 10.81 -2.50
CA THR A 61 4.88 9.82 -2.33
C THR A 61 3.71 10.11 -3.25
N THR A 62 3.08 9.04 -3.76
CA THR A 62 1.77 9.09 -4.46
C THR A 62 0.60 8.75 -3.53
N GLY A 63 0.90 8.52 -2.26
CA GLY A 63 -0.01 8.01 -1.24
C GLY A 63 -0.29 9.04 -0.15
N PRO A 64 -0.13 8.69 1.14
CA PRO A 64 -0.44 9.58 2.25
C PRO A 64 0.43 10.84 2.27
N THR A 65 -0.16 12.03 2.34
CA THR A 65 0.55 13.33 2.43
C THR A 65 0.85 13.74 3.88
N ALA A 66 0.46 12.92 4.84
CA ALA A 66 0.77 13.07 6.26
C ALA A 66 0.99 11.67 6.86
N PRO A 67 1.70 11.56 8.01
CA PRO A 67 1.90 10.29 8.68
C PRO A 67 0.58 9.54 8.91
N VAL A 68 0.57 8.25 8.60
CA VAL A 68 -0.59 7.39 8.82
C VAL A 68 -0.69 7.07 10.31
N GLU A 69 -1.88 7.31 10.87
CA GLU A 69 -2.19 7.02 12.26
C GLU A 69 -3.33 6.01 12.34
N ILE A 70 -3.14 4.95 13.11
CA ILE A 70 -4.15 3.90 13.29
C ILE A 70 -5.44 4.50 13.88
N ASN A 71 -6.58 4.03 13.38
CA ASN A 71 -7.92 4.52 13.69
C ASN A 71 -8.20 5.98 13.30
N LYS A 72 -7.29 6.64 12.56
CA LYS A 72 -7.51 7.98 12.01
C LYS A 72 -7.58 7.93 10.49
N ASN A 73 -8.20 8.96 9.92
CA ASN A 73 -8.35 9.09 8.48
C ASN A 73 -7.02 9.38 7.83
N VAL A 74 -6.72 8.61 6.78
CA VAL A 74 -5.54 8.85 5.96
C VAL A 74 -5.78 10.08 5.08
N LYS A 75 -4.81 11.01 5.07
CA LYS A 75 -4.78 12.15 4.15
C LYS A 75 -4.03 11.73 2.90
N TRP A 76 -4.73 11.59 1.79
CA TRP A 76 -4.16 11.14 0.52
C TRP A 76 -3.79 12.32 -0.39
N ASP A 77 -2.82 12.11 -1.29
CA ASP A 77 -2.57 13.01 -2.39
C ASP A 77 -3.80 13.07 -3.30
N MET A 78 -4.38 14.26 -3.42
CA MET A 78 -5.60 14.50 -4.21
C MET A 78 -5.36 14.53 -5.73
N HIS A 79 -4.09 14.55 -6.16
CA HIS A 79 -3.71 14.60 -7.57
C HIS A 79 -3.43 13.22 -8.17
N VAL A 80 -3.35 12.17 -7.35
CA VAL A 80 -3.05 10.80 -7.79
C VAL A 80 -4.13 9.84 -7.30
N ARG A 81 -4.48 8.85 -8.12
CA ARG A 81 -5.35 7.74 -7.70
C ARG A 81 -4.52 6.62 -7.10
N GLN A 82 -4.98 6.08 -5.98
CA GLN A 82 -4.35 4.93 -5.34
C GLN A 82 -4.92 3.62 -5.87
N GLY A 83 -4.09 2.57 -5.84
CA GLY A 83 -4.56 1.20 -6.06
C GLY A 83 -5.33 0.74 -4.83
N VAL A 84 -6.49 0.11 -5.04
CA VAL A 84 -7.30 -0.43 -3.93
C VAL A 84 -7.74 -1.84 -4.28
N GLN A 85 -7.39 -2.80 -3.43
CA GLN A 85 -7.95 -4.15 -3.49
C GLN A 85 -9.02 -4.30 -2.42
N LEU A 86 -10.28 -4.43 -2.86
CA LEU A 86 -11.42 -4.66 -1.98
C LEU A 86 -11.41 -6.09 -1.45
N ILE A 87 -11.88 -6.23 -0.22
CA ILE A 87 -11.92 -7.51 0.46
C ILE A 87 -13.38 -7.92 0.69
N ASN A 88 -13.74 -9.06 0.12
CA ASN A 88 -15.09 -9.60 0.23
C ASN A 88 -15.29 -10.50 1.46
N ASN A 89 -14.20 -11.02 2.06
CA ASN A 89 -14.26 -11.91 3.22
C ASN A 89 -13.71 -11.21 4.47
N ARG A 90 -14.54 -11.10 5.51
CA ARG A 90 -14.28 -10.22 6.67
C ARG A 90 -13.54 -10.90 7.83
N ASP A 91 -13.18 -12.18 7.68
CA ASP A 91 -12.58 -13.01 8.73
C ASP A 91 -11.04 -12.97 8.71
N PHE A 92 -10.44 -11.79 8.75
CA PHE A 92 -9.01 -11.69 9.01
C PHE A 92 -8.74 -11.82 10.51
N GLN A 93 -7.90 -12.78 10.89
CA GLN A 93 -7.45 -13.00 12.27
C GLN A 93 -6.37 -11.99 12.67
N GLY A 94 -6.68 -10.69 12.56
CA GLY A 94 -5.79 -9.61 12.97
C GLY A 94 -4.55 -9.40 12.10
N HIS A 95 -4.40 -10.11 10.98
CA HIS A 95 -3.34 -9.89 9.99
C HIS A 95 -3.83 -10.22 8.59
N ILE A 96 -3.12 -9.68 7.59
CA ILE A 96 -3.32 -9.97 6.17
C ILE A 96 -2.00 -10.47 5.61
N ASP A 97 -1.98 -11.71 5.14
CA ASP A 97 -0.88 -12.23 4.33
C ASP A 97 -0.99 -11.68 2.90
N TYR A 98 0.14 -11.54 2.22
CA TYR A 98 0.16 -11.13 0.83
C TYR A 98 1.30 -11.75 0.03
N THR A 99 1.12 -11.77 -1.29
CA THR A 99 2.18 -11.95 -2.27
C THR A 99 2.16 -10.81 -3.27
N PHE A 100 3.34 -10.37 -3.68
CA PHE A 100 3.54 -9.33 -4.67
C PHE A 100 4.50 -9.81 -5.74
N ASN A 101 4.15 -9.60 -7.00
CA ASN A 101 4.98 -9.92 -8.15
C ASN A 101 5.03 -8.72 -9.09
N PHE A 102 6.24 -8.33 -9.48
CA PHE A 102 6.51 -7.37 -10.55
C PHE A 102 7.27 -8.07 -11.67
N ASN A 103 6.69 -8.04 -12.87
CA ASN A 103 7.32 -8.58 -14.07
C ASN A 103 7.96 -7.44 -14.87
N ARG A 104 9.29 -7.44 -14.96
CA ARG A 104 10.06 -6.40 -15.63
C ARG A 104 9.76 -6.30 -17.13
N LYS A 105 9.49 -7.45 -17.77
CA LYS A 105 9.34 -7.52 -19.23
C LYS A 105 8.01 -6.92 -19.68
N THR A 106 6.97 -7.09 -18.86
CA THR A 106 5.61 -6.62 -19.17
C THR A 106 5.24 -5.35 -18.41
N GLY A 107 5.99 -4.98 -17.37
CA GLY A 107 5.63 -3.91 -16.43
C GLY A 107 4.44 -4.27 -15.52
N GLN A 108 3.99 -5.53 -15.54
CA GLN A 108 2.81 -5.94 -14.80
C GLN A 108 3.12 -6.09 -13.31
N VAL A 109 2.22 -5.55 -12.49
CA VAL A 109 2.19 -5.75 -11.05
C VAL A 109 1.01 -6.65 -10.70
N CYS A 110 1.25 -7.66 -9.87
CA CYS A 110 0.24 -8.53 -9.32
C CYS A 110 0.38 -8.57 -7.79
N PHE A 111 -0.61 -8.04 -7.09
CA PHE A 111 -0.75 -8.15 -5.64
C PHE A 111 -1.89 -9.11 -5.32
N LYS A 112 -1.70 -9.99 -4.35
CA LYS A 112 -2.71 -10.94 -3.87
C LYS A 112 -2.65 -11.01 -2.35
N MET A 113 -3.83 -10.99 -1.74
CA MET A 113 -4.06 -11.33 -0.32
C MET A 113 -4.55 -12.77 -0.23
#